data_AF-A0A0N9IEA8-F1
#
_entry.id   AF-A0A0N9IEA8-F1
#
_cell.length_a   1.000
_cell.length_b   1.000
_cell.length_c   1.000
_cell.angle_alpha   90.00
_cell.angle_beta   90.00
_cell.angle_gamma   90.00
#
_symmetry.space_group_name_H-M   'P 1'
#
loop_
_entity.id
_entity.type
_entity.pdbx_description
1 polymer ?
#
loop_
_entity_poly.entity_id
_entity_poly.type
_entity_poly.pdbx_seq_one_letter_code
_entity_poly.pdbx_strand_id
1 'polypeptide(L)'
;MVVSAAAISWGVLAFVVLHLVSGRNPFQDAVSFYAFTDQAPGLLAVSILLVAAGSATTLGALSAARVPLSRTTRVLFGSWSGGLALAAVFPVAYGDVSSVFSGEIHQYSCVAAFLSIPVLGFSLLRRTRGVHGLARNHATLTRWTRYSVASLLLFGVSYLVAKVPGVPVLAEVGGILPVGLTQRITLTVDIGLLYSILQLARSACAPAARP
;
A
#
# COMPACT_ATOMS: atom_id res chain seq x y z
N MET A 1 4.73 2.61 17.85
CA MET A 1 5.86 2.62 16.89
C MET A 1 6.41 1.22 16.66
N VAL A 2 6.86 0.50 17.71
CA VAL A 2 7.37 -0.88 17.58
C VAL A 2 6.33 -1.81 16.97
N VAL A 3 5.10 -1.80 17.50
CA VAL A 3 3.99 -2.62 16.97
C VAL A 3 3.73 -2.34 15.48
N SER A 4 3.70 -1.07 15.09
CA SER A 4 3.49 -0.66 13.70
C SER A 4 4.59 -1.15 12.77
N ALA A 5 5.85 -0.94 13.15
CA ALA A 5 6.99 -1.41 12.38
C ALA A 5 7.01 -2.93 12.29
N ALA A 6 6.80 -3.63 13.41
CA ALA A 6 6.79 -5.09 13.47
C ALA A 6 5.68 -5.67 12.57
N ALA A 7 4.45 -5.16 12.67
CA ALA A 7 3.33 -5.64 11.85
C ALA A 7 3.58 -5.40 10.36
N ILE A 8 4.02 -4.20 9.96
CA ILE A 8 4.34 -3.91 8.54
C ILE A 8 5.48 -4.82 8.07
N SER A 9 6.58 -4.91 8.83
CA SER A 9 7.74 -5.73 8.47
C SER A 9 7.39 -7.22 8.35
N TRP A 10 6.55 -7.75 9.26
CA TRP A 10 6.12 -9.14 9.22
C TRP A 10 5.16 -9.40 8.06
N GLY A 11 4.30 -8.43 7.73
CA GLY A 11 3.48 -8.47 6.52
C GLY A 11 4.31 -8.51 5.26
N VAL A 12 5.34 -7.65 5.14
CA VAL A 12 6.28 -7.64 4.03
C VAL A 12 7.04 -8.96 3.94
N LEU A 13 7.55 -9.47 5.07
CA LEU A 13 8.26 -10.75 5.12
C LEU A 13 7.37 -11.91 4.66
N ALA A 14 6.12 -11.97 5.14
CA ALA A 14 5.15 -12.97 4.71
C ALA A 14 4.91 -12.90 3.19
N PHE A 15 4.80 -11.69 2.62
CA PHE A 15 4.68 -11.54 1.18
C PHE A 15 5.95 -11.98 0.44
N VAL A 16 7.15 -11.66 0.93
CA VAL A 16 8.41 -12.09 0.31
C VAL A 16 8.54 -13.60 0.32
N VAL A 17 8.23 -14.27 1.44
CA VAL A 17 8.22 -15.73 1.51
C VAL A 17 7.23 -16.31 0.49
N LEU A 18 5.99 -15.81 0.48
CA LEU A 18 4.98 -16.20 -0.49
C LEU A 18 5.46 -15.97 -1.93
N HIS A 19 6.13 -14.85 -2.15
CA HIS A 19 6.64 -14.45 -3.46
C HIS A 19 7.59 -15.50 -4.02
N LEU A 20 8.51 -15.98 -3.18
CA LEU A 20 9.54 -16.95 -3.54
C LEU A 20 8.98 -18.36 -3.75
N VAL A 21 7.94 -18.77 -3.03
CA VAL A 21 7.42 -20.16 -3.06
C VAL A 21 6.23 -20.36 -4.00
N SER A 22 5.55 -19.30 -4.42
CA SER A 22 4.28 -19.40 -5.17
C SER A 22 4.38 -19.93 -6.61
N GLY A 23 5.56 -19.86 -7.24
CA GLY A 23 5.75 -20.16 -8.67
C GLY A 23 5.04 -19.20 -9.65
N ARG A 24 4.44 -18.10 -9.16
CA ARG A 24 3.74 -17.09 -9.97
C ARG A 24 4.73 -16.18 -10.71
N ASN A 25 4.34 -15.72 -11.89
CA ASN A 25 5.16 -14.81 -12.69
C ASN A 25 5.16 -13.39 -12.09
N PRO A 26 6.29 -12.88 -11.58
CA PRO A 26 6.35 -11.55 -10.94
C PRO A 26 5.97 -10.39 -11.84
N PHE A 27 6.14 -10.55 -13.15
CA PHE A 27 5.89 -9.48 -14.13
C PHE A 27 4.42 -9.46 -14.53
N GLN A 28 3.85 -10.62 -14.85
CA GLN A 28 2.51 -10.72 -15.44
C GLN A 28 1.42 -10.88 -14.39
N ASP A 29 1.65 -11.69 -13.35
CA ASP A 29 0.62 -12.02 -12.38
C ASP A 29 0.46 -10.90 -11.36
N ALA A 30 -0.76 -10.38 -11.26
CA ALA A 30 -1.16 -9.50 -10.18
C ALA A 30 -0.92 -10.18 -8.81
N VAL A 31 -0.58 -9.37 -7.81
CA VAL A 31 -0.33 -9.83 -6.44
C VAL A 31 -1.53 -10.60 -5.86
N SER A 32 -2.76 -10.23 -6.24
CA SER A 32 -3.98 -10.93 -5.82
C SER A 32 -4.03 -12.39 -6.27
N PHE A 33 -3.35 -12.78 -7.36
CA PHE A 33 -3.30 -14.18 -7.80
C PHE A 33 -2.43 -15.06 -6.91
N TYR A 34 -1.62 -14.48 -6.03
CA TYR A 34 -0.89 -15.22 -5.00
C TYR A 34 -1.81 -15.76 -3.91
N ALA A 35 -3.11 -15.43 -3.93
CA ALA A 35 -4.12 -16.10 -3.11
C ALA A 35 -4.37 -17.56 -3.56
N PHE A 36 -4.07 -17.89 -4.81
CA PHE A 36 -4.36 -19.19 -5.42
C PHE A 36 -3.06 -19.97 -5.63
N THR A 37 -2.48 -20.44 -4.53
CA THR A 37 -1.23 -21.22 -4.48
C THR A 37 -1.36 -22.28 -3.39
N ASP A 38 -0.97 -23.51 -3.70
CA ASP A 38 -1.06 -24.63 -2.76
C ASP A 38 0.08 -24.63 -1.75
N GLN A 39 1.18 -23.92 -2.06
CA GLN A 39 2.41 -23.93 -1.28
C GLN A 39 2.30 -23.15 0.04
N ALA A 40 1.46 -22.11 0.08
CA ALA A 40 1.32 -21.24 1.25
C ALA A 40 -0.09 -20.63 1.34
N PRO A 41 -1.14 -21.47 1.52
CA PRO A 41 -2.53 -21.02 1.50
C PRO A 41 -2.79 -19.96 2.58
N GLY A 42 -3.49 -18.88 2.21
CA GLY A 42 -3.85 -17.79 3.12
C GLY A 42 -2.71 -16.84 3.50
N LEU A 43 -1.46 -17.13 3.16
CA LEU A 43 -0.32 -16.28 3.54
C LEU A 43 -0.41 -14.87 2.94
N LEU A 44 -1.04 -14.72 1.76
CA LEU A 44 -1.31 -13.41 1.17
C LEU A 44 -2.25 -12.59 2.05
N ALA A 45 -3.35 -13.18 2.51
CA ALA A 45 -4.34 -12.51 3.35
C ALA A 45 -3.69 -12.10 4.68
N VAL A 46 -2.90 -12.98 5.30
CA VAL A 46 -2.13 -12.67 6.51
C VAL A 46 -1.18 -11.49 6.29
N SER A 47 -0.44 -11.48 5.18
CA SER A 47 0.46 -10.39 4.82
C SER A 47 -0.28 -9.05 4.73
N ILE A 48 -1.38 -9.01 3.98
CA ILE A 48 -2.19 -7.80 3.78
C ILE A 48 -2.79 -7.31 5.10
N LEU A 49 -3.32 -8.23 5.93
CA LEU A 49 -3.91 -7.89 7.23
C LEU A 49 -2.86 -7.34 8.21
N LEU A 50 -1.64 -7.87 8.19
CA LEU A 50 -0.53 -7.35 9.00
C LEU A 50 -0.14 -5.92 8.57
N VAL A 51 -0.08 -5.65 7.27
CA VAL A 51 0.15 -4.28 6.76
C VAL A 51 -1.01 -3.35 7.13
N ALA A 52 -2.26 -3.82 7.03
CA ALA A 52 -3.44 -3.06 7.41
C ALA A 52 -3.43 -2.68 8.91
N ALA A 53 -3.14 -3.64 9.78
CA ALA A 53 -3.01 -3.44 11.23
C ALA A 53 -1.82 -2.55 11.59
N GLY A 54 -0.67 -2.75 10.94
CA GLY A 54 0.50 -1.89 11.09
C GLY A 54 0.22 -0.44 10.69
N SER A 55 -0.58 -0.23 9.64
CA SER A 55 -1.02 1.09 9.20
C SER A 55 -2.01 1.74 10.19
N ALA A 56 -2.95 0.97 10.73
CA ALA A 56 -3.89 1.45 11.74
C ALA A 56 -3.17 1.85 13.04
N THR A 57 -2.21 1.05 13.49
CA THR A 57 -1.39 1.40 14.66
C THR A 57 -0.43 2.55 14.39
N THR A 58 -0.06 2.81 13.12
CA THR A 58 0.73 4.01 12.74
C THR A 58 -0.08 5.28 12.98
N LEU A 59 -1.39 5.29 12.69
CA LEU A 59 -2.28 6.40 13.05
C LEU A 59 -2.31 6.62 14.58
N GLY A 60 -2.40 5.53 15.36
CA GLY A 60 -2.30 5.57 16.81
C GLY A 60 -0.97 6.15 17.30
N ALA A 61 0.14 5.75 16.67
CA ALA A 61 1.48 6.26 17.00
C ALA A 61 1.63 7.76 16.69
N LEU A 62 1.13 8.24 15.56
CA LEU A 62 1.11 9.68 15.23
C LEU A 62 0.28 10.48 16.24
N SER A 63 -0.87 9.93 16.64
CA SER A 63 -1.76 10.57 17.62
C SER A 63 -1.09 10.65 19.01
N ALA A 64 -0.46 9.56 19.45
CA ALA A 64 0.29 9.52 20.71
C ALA A 64 1.50 10.47 20.71
N ALA A 65 2.18 10.60 19.57
CA ALA A 65 3.27 11.53 19.36
C ALA A 65 2.83 13.00 19.16
N ARG A 66 1.52 13.28 19.26
CA ARG A 66 0.92 14.61 19.08
C ARG A 66 1.25 15.26 17.73
N VAL A 67 1.46 14.46 16.69
CA VAL A 67 1.60 14.98 15.33
C VAL A 67 0.27 15.63 14.92
N PRO A 68 0.27 16.81 14.27
CA PRO A 68 -0.97 17.43 13.81
C PRO A 68 -1.69 16.56 12.78
N LEU A 69 -2.90 16.10 13.11
CA LEU A 69 -3.73 15.24 12.23
C LEU A 69 -5.07 15.92 11.94
N SER A 70 -5.51 15.88 10.69
CA SER A 70 -6.85 16.35 10.31
C SER A 70 -7.86 15.21 10.28
N ARG A 71 -9.16 15.55 10.25
CA ARG A 71 -10.22 14.58 9.97
C ARG A 71 -9.96 13.83 8.66
N THR A 72 -9.57 14.54 7.61
CA THR A 72 -9.18 13.95 6.32
C THR A 72 -8.05 12.94 6.47
N THR A 73 -7.00 13.28 7.24
CA THR A 73 -5.88 12.35 7.50
C THR A 73 -6.37 11.04 8.15
N ARG A 74 -7.27 11.14 9.14
CA ARG A 74 -7.83 9.98 9.84
C ARG A 74 -8.71 9.13 8.92
N VAL A 75 -9.56 9.76 8.11
CA VAL A 75 -10.40 9.06 7.13
C VAL A 75 -9.54 8.32 6.11
N LEU A 76 -8.48 8.95 5.57
CA LEU A 76 -7.59 8.31 4.60
C LEU A 76 -6.83 7.11 5.18
N PHE A 77 -6.39 7.20 6.44
CA PHE A 77 -5.85 6.02 7.14
C PHE A 77 -6.90 4.91 7.27
N GLY A 78 -8.14 5.27 7.63
CA GLY A 78 -9.25 4.32 7.71
C GLY A 78 -9.55 3.66 6.36
N SER A 79 -9.58 4.43 5.27
CA SER A 79 -9.80 3.93 3.91
C SER A 79 -8.65 3.04 3.42
N TRP A 80 -7.40 3.39 3.72
CA TRP A 80 -6.23 2.54 3.45
C TRP A 80 -6.29 1.22 4.22
N SER A 81 -6.35 1.28 5.56
CA SER A 81 -6.35 0.07 6.39
C SER A 81 -7.60 -0.78 6.19
N GLY A 82 -8.77 -0.16 6.09
CA GLY A 82 -10.05 -0.85 5.86
C GLY A 82 -10.12 -1.44 4.46
N GLY A 83 -9.67 -0.73 3.43
CA GLY A 83 -9.60 -1.23 2.06
C GLY A 83 -8.67 -2.45 1.94
N LEU A 84 -7.49 -2.41 2.58
CA LEU A 84 -6.62 -3.58 2.64
C LEU A 84 -7.27 -4.77 3.37
N ALA A 85 -7.90 -4.53 4.52
CA ALA A 85 -8.56 -5.59 5.28
C ALA A 85 -9.70 -6.24 4.49
N LEU A 86 -10.55 -5.43 3.83
CA LEU A 86 -11.61 -5.93 2.97
C LEU A 86 -11.04 -6.69 1.77
N ALA A 87 -10.01 -6.18 1.10
CA ALA A 87 -9.35 -6.89 0.00
C ALA A 87 -8.73 -8.23 0.42
N ALA A 88 -8.28 -8.36 1.67
CA ALA A 88 -7.77 -9.64 2.19
C ALA A 88 -8.89 -10.64 2.50
N VAL A 89 -10.03 -10.17 2.99
CA VAL A 89 -11.19 -11.01 3.39
C VAL A 89 -12.00 -11.46 2.18
N PHE A 90 -12.09 -10.61 1.14
CA PHE A 90 -12.81 -10.90 -0.10
C PHE A 90 -11.80 -11.20 -1.20
N PRO A 91 -11.63 -12.47 -1.61
CA PRO A 91 -10.72 -12.83 -2.70
C PRO A 91 -11.16 -12.22 -4.04
N VAL A 92 -10.18 -11.97 -4.91
CA VAL A 92 -10.42 -11.61 -6.31
C VAL A 92 -11.16 -12.74 -7.03
N ALA A 93 -11.98 -12.40 -8.03
CA ALA A 93 -12.65 -13.39 -8.87
C ALA A 93 -11.62 -14.23 -9.66
N TYR A 94 -11.77 -15.56 -9.63
CA TYR A 94 -10.86 -16.50 -10.29
C TYR A 94 -11.59 -17.78 -10.70
N GLY A 95 -11.99 -17.87 -11.96
CA GLY A 95 -12.75 -19.00 -12.50
C GLY A 95 -13.95 -19.34 -11.60
N ASP A 96 -14.15 -20.63 -11.35
CA ASP A 96 -15.21 -21.13 -10.47
C ASP A 96 -14.78 -21.18 -8.98
N VAL A 97 -13.56 -20.74 -8.66
CA VAL A 97 -12.96 -20.87 -7.31
C VAL A 97 -13.43 -19.76 -6.37
N SER A 98 -13.84 -18.61 -6.91
CA SER A 98 -14.32 -17.47 -6.11
C SER A 98 -15.45 -16.71 -6.80
N SER A 99 -16.35 -16.13 -5.99
CA SER A 99 -17.54 -15.45 -6.50
C SER A 99 -17.22 -14.09 -7.14
N VAL A 100 -17.99 -13.71 -8.16
CA VAL A 100 -17.89 -12.40 -8.83
C VAL A 100 -18.10 -11.26 -7.83
N PHE A 101 -19.10 -11.36 -6.95
CA PHE A 101 -19.40 -10.36 -5.94
C PHE A 101 -18.22 -10.13 -4.97
N SER A 102 -17.55 -11.19 -4.52
CA SER A 102 -16.32 -11.07 -3.73
C SER A 102 -15.23 -10.35 -4.52
N GLY A 103 -15.07 -10.69 -5.80
CA GLY A 103 -14.11 -10.04 -6.70
C GLY A 103 -14.36 -8.54 -6.88
N GLU A 104 -15.62 -8.10 -6.95
CA GLU A 104 -15.97 -6.69 -7.01
C GLU A 104 -15.59 -5.96 -5.71
N ILE A 105 -15.94 -6.55 -4.55
CA ILE A 105 -15.55 -5.98 -3.24
C ILE A 105 -14.03 -5.87 -3.15
N HIS A 106 -13.29 -6.91 -3.53
CA HIS A 106 -11.83 -6.90 -3.58
C HIS A 106 -11.30 -5.73 -4.41
N GLN A 107 -11.82 -5.58 -5.63
CA GLN A 107 -11.36 -4.58 -6.58
C GLN A 107 -11.63 -3.16 -6.08
N TYR A 108 -12.84 -2.86 -5.63
CA TYR A 108 -13.18 -1.53 -5.11
C TYR A 108 -12.44 -1.21 -3.81
N SER A 109 -12.20 -2.21 -2.96
CA SER A 109 -11.40 -2.05 -1.74
C SER A 109 -9.94 -1.73 -2.04
N CYS A 110 -9.35 -2.40 -3.04
CA CYS A 110 -8.02 -2.09 -3.55
C CYS A 110 -7.95 -0.66 -4.11
N VAL A 111 -8.92 -0.24 -4.93
CA VAL A 111 -8.97 1.14 -5.46
C VAL A 111 -9.04 2.16 -4.33
N ALA A 112 -9.92 1.96 -3.36
CA ALA A 112 -10.05 2.85 -2.20
C ALA A 112 -8.75 2.93 -1.41
N ALA A 113 -8.08 1.80 -1.18
CA ALA A 113 -6.79 1.77 -0.49
C ALA A 113 -5.71 2.54 -1.28
N PHE A 114 -5.44 2.13 -2.51
CA PHE A 114 -4.37 2.71 -3.33
C PHE A 114 -4.56 4.21 -3.59
N LEU A 115 -5.79 4.70 -3.76
CA LEU A 115 -6.04 6.15 -3.89
C LEU A 115 -5.81 6.90 -2.57
N SER A 116 -6.05 6.25 -1.43
CA SER A 116 -5.98 6.92 -0.12
C SER A 116 -4.55 7.24 0.30
N ILE A 117 -3.58 6.39 -0.01
CA ILE A 117 -2.21 6.51 0.51
C ILE A 117 -1.39 7.70 -0.05
N PRO A 118 -1.39 8.04 -1.36
CA PRO A 118 -0.73 9.27 -1.82
C PRO A 118 -1.42 10.53 -1.28
N VAL A 119 -2.76 10.52 -1.20
CA VAL A 119 -3.53 11.64 -0.64
C VAL A 119 -3.26 11.80 0.86
N LEU A 120 -3.02 10.69 1.57
CA LEU A 120 -2.59 10.69 2.96
C LEU A 120 -1.22 11.36 3.11
N GLY A 121 -0.27 11.06 2.22
CA GLY A 121 1.03 11.72 2.15
C GLY A 121 0.91 13.24 2.01
N PHE A 122 0.11 13.74 1.06
CA PHE A 122 -0.15 15.18 0.90
C PHE A 122 -0.85 15.81 2.11
N SER A 123 -1.81 15.10 2.70
CA SER A 123 -2.52 15.55 3.90
C SER A 123 -1.53 15.77 5.06
N LEU A 124 -0.59 14.86 5.26
CA LEU A 124 0.45 14.96 6.29
C LEU A 124 1.50 16.03 5.98
N LEU A 125 1.92 16.19 4.73
CA LEU A 125 2.83 17.28 4.31
C LEU A 125 2.23 18.64 4.66
N ARG A 126 0.95 18.85 4.33
CA ARG A 126 0.25 20.11 4.64
C ARG A 126 0.15 20.35 6.15
N ARG A 127 -0.04 19.30 6.96
CA ARG A 127 -0.25 19.43 8.41
C ARG A 127 1.04 19.54 9.22
N THR A 128 2.14 19.03 8.70
CA THR A 128 3.45 19.09 9.35
C THR A 128 4.33 20.24 8.81
N ARG A 129 3.81 21.02 7.86
CA ARG A 129 4.49 22.21 7.32
C ARG A 129 4.76 23.22 8.45
N GLY A 130 6.01 23.67 8.55
CA GLY A 130 6.44 24.64 9.57
C GLY A 130 6.75 24.05 10.95
N VAL A 131 6.61 22.74 11.15
CA VAL A 131 7.03 22.09 12.40
C VAL A 131 8.54 21.87 12.36
N HIS A 132 9.31 22.72 13.06
CA HIS A 132 10.78 22.71 13.03
C HIS A 132 11.41 21.33 13.27
N GLY A 133 10.91 20.57 14.25
CA GLY A 133 11.41 19.22 14.56
C GLY A 133 11.15 18.16 13.48
N LEU A 134 10.33 18.45 12.47
CA LEU A 134 9.95 17.51 11.40
C LEU A 134 10.46 17.92 10.01
N ALA A 135 11.26 18.99 9.92
CA ALA A 135 11.73 19.51 8.63
C ALA A 135 12.48 18.46 7.79
N ARG A 136 13.36 17.66 8.42
CA ARG A 136 14.09 16.57 7.74
C ARG A 136 13.14 15.49 7.19
N ASN A 137 12.11 15.14 7.96
CA ASN A 137 11.12 14.15 7.54
C ASN A 137 10.26 14.67 6.37
N HIS A 138 10.03 15.98 6.28
CA HIS A 138 9.20 16.58 5.23
C HIS A 138 9.78 16.32 3.82
N ALA A 139 11.11 16.39 3.65
CA ALA A 139 11.75 16.09 2.37
C ALA A 139 11.56 14.63 1.95
N THR A 140 11.79 13.70 2.88
CA THR A 140 11.58 12.26 2.66
C THR A 140 10.12 11.93 2.37
N LEU A 141 9.18 12.49 3.14
CA LEU A 141 7.75 12.31 2.94
C LEU A 141 7.31 12.86 1.57
N THR A 142 7.83 14.02 1.16
CA THR A 142 7.55 14.62 -0.15
C THR A 142 7.98 13.69 -1.27
N ARG A 143 9.19 13.12 -1.17
CA ARG A 143 9.74 12.20 -2.18
C ARG A 143 8.88 10.95 -2.31
N TRP A 144 8.59 10.26 -1.20
CA TRP A 144 7.76 9.05 -1.21
C TRP A 144 6.33 9.31 -1.65
N THR A 145 5.74 10.45 -1.28
CA THR A 145 4.40 10.84 -1.76
C THR A 145 4.39 11.01 -3.28
N ARG A 146 5.40 11.67 -3.86
CA ARG A 146 5.53 11.81 -5.31
C ARG A 146 5.74 10.48 -6.01
N TYR A 147 6.57 9.61 -5.43
CA TYR A 147 6.77 8.26 -5.95
C TYR A 147 5.47 7.47 -5.93
N SER A 148 4.70 7.53 -4.84
CA SER A 148 3.41 6.83 -4.71
C SER A 148 2.41 7.29 -5.76
N VAL A 149 2.32 8.60 -6.02
CA VAL A 149 1.50 9.13 -7.13
C VAL A 149 1.97 8.59 -8.48
N ALA A 150 3.28 8.66 -8.77
CA ALA A 150 3.83 8.25 -10.05
C ALA A 150 3.64 6.74 -10.29
N SER A 151 3.92 5.90 -9.28
CA SER A 151 3.75 4.45 -9.38
C SER A 151 2.28 4.07 -9.48
N LEU A 152 1.39 4.75 -8.75
CA LEU A 152 -0.05 4.50 -8.84
C LEU A 152 -0.60 4.84 -10.23
N LEU A 153 -0.17 5.95 -10.83
CA LEU A 153 -0.55 6.28 -12.21
C LEU A 153 -0.03 5.23 -13.19
N LEU A 154 1.21 4.79 -13.04
CA LEU A 154 1.81 3.73 -13.85
C LEU A 154 1.03 2.41 -13.74
N PHE A 155 0.69 2.00 -12.52
CA PHE A 155 -0.11 0.81 -12.26
C PHE A 155 -1.53 0.96 -12.81
N GLY A 156 -2.16 2.11 -12.63
CA GLY A 156 -3.50 2.39 -13.16
C GLY A 156 -3.56 2.28 -14.69
N VAL A 157 -2.58 2.86 -15.39
CA VAL A 157 -2.45 2.73 -16.85
C VAL A 157 -2.25 1.28 -17.24
N SER A 158 -1.29 0.59 -16.63
CA SER A 158 -0.99 -0.82 -16.87
C SER A 158 -2.22 -1.72 -16.66
N TYR A 159 -2.99 -1.48 -15.60
CA TYR A 159 -4.21 -2.21 -15.28
C TYR A 159 -5.34 -1.96 -16.30
N LEU A 160 -5.57 -0.70 -16.69
CA LEU A 160 -6.59 -0.35 -17.69
C LEU A 160 -6.25 -0.94 -19.06
N VAL A 161 -4.98 -0.89 -19.47
CA VAL A 161 -4.48 -1.53 -20.70
C VAL A 161 -4.75 -3.03 -20.67
N ALA A 162 -4.45 -3.72 -19.56
CA ALA A 162 -4.70 -5.15 -19.40
C ALA A 162 -6.19 -5.53 -19.42
N LYS A 163 -7.09 -4.57 -19.14
CA LYS A 163 -8.55 -4.77 -19.14
C LYS A 163 -9.23 -4.53 -20.50
N VAL A 164 -8.51 -4.03 -21.50
CA VAL A 164 -9.04 -3.80 -22.86
C VAL A 164 -8.38 -4.77 -23.84
N PRO A 165 -8.83 -6.05 -23.88
CA PRO A 165 -8.29 -7.03 -24.83
C PRO A 165 -8.71 -6.70 -26.27
N GLY A 166 -7.91 -7.10 -27.24
CA GLY A 166 -8.26 -7.04 -28.67
C GLY A 166 -7.77 -5.82 -29.44
N VAL A 167 -7.05 -4.89 -28.80
CA VAL A 167 -6.40 -3.76 -29.49
C VAL A 167 -4.89 -4.03 -29.59
N PRO A 168 -4.32 -4.25 -30.80
CA PRO A 168 -2.92 -4.65 -30.97
C PRO A 168 -1.90 -3.71 -30.31
N VAL A 169 -2.11 -2.40 -30.45
CA VAL A 169 -1.26 -1.38 -29.83
C VAL A 169 -1.27 -1.48 -28.30
N LEU A 170 -2.42 -1.77 -27.69
CA LEU A 170 -2.51 -1.95 -26.23
C LEU A 170 -1.86 -3.25 -25.76
N ALA A 171 -1.86 -4.30 -26.59
CA ALA A 171 -1.17 -5.54 -26.29
C ALA A 171 0.35 -5.35 -26.23
N GLU A 172 0.94 -4.59 -27.16
CA GLU A 172 2.36 -4.22 -27.12
C GLU A 172 2.70 -3.41 -25.87
N VAL A 173 1.87 -2.41 -25.55
CA VAL A 173 2.02 -1.61 -24.32
C VAL A 173 1.92 -2.48 -23.06
N GLY A 174 1.00 -3.47 -23.03
CA GLY A 174 0.87 -4.42 -21.93
C GLY A 174 2.10 -5.30 -21.72
N GLY A 175 2.82 -5.63 -22.80
CA GLY A 175 4.11 -6.32 -22.72
C GLY A 175 5.22 -5.47 -22.09
N ILE A 176 5.22 -4.16 -22.35
CA ILE A 176 6.20 -3.20 -21.81
C ILE A 176 5.86 -2.82 -20.36
N LEU A 177 4.58 -2.70 -20.04
CA LEU A 177 4.06 -2.31 -18.73
C LEU A 177 3.20 -3.43 -18.13
N PRO A 178 3.82 -4.55 -17.72
CA PRO A 178 3.07 -5.69 -17.24
C PRO A 178 2.52 -5.41 -15.83
N VAL A 179 1.24 -5.77 -15.63
CA VAL A 179 0.43 -5.37 -14.46
C VAL A 179 1.01 -5.87 -13.14
N GLY A 180 1.58 -7.07 -13.12
CA GLY A 180 2.24 -7.62 -11.94
C GLY A 180 3.44 -6.79 -11.49
N LEU A 181 4.28 -6.35 -12.43
CA LEU A 181 5.46 -5.53 -12.11
C LEU A 181 5.06 -4.17 -11.56
N THR A 182 4.16 -3.46 -12.27
CA THR A 182 3.75 -2.10 -11.89
C THR A 182 3.00 -2.09 -10.55
N GLN A 183 2.20 -3.12 -10.26
CA GLN A 183 1.57 -3.30 -8.95
C GLN A 183 2.60 -3.50 -7.84
N ARG A 184 3.62 -4.34 -8.05
CA ARG A 184 4.69 -4.57 -7.04
C ARG A 184 5.49 -3.30 -6.77
N ILE A 185 5.85 -2.56 -7.82
CA ILE A 185 6.51 -1.26 -7.66
C ILE A 185 5.65 -0.33 -6.80
N THR A 186 4.35 -0.23 -7.09
CA THR A 186 3.41 0.60 -6.33
C THR A 186 3.36 0.18 -4.86
N LEU A 187 3.21 -1.11 -4.58
CA LEU A 187 3.19 -1.64 -3.22
C LEU A 187 4.51 -1.35 -2.48
N THR A 188 5.67 -1.57 -3.11
CA THR A 188 6.97 -1.26 -2.50
C THR A 188 7.08 0.24 -2.16
N VAL A 189 6.63 1.10 -3.07
CA VAL A 189 6.63 2.55 -2.87
C VAL A 189 5.69 2.97 -1.74
N ASP A 190 4.49 2.39 -1.68
CA ASP A 190 3.49 2.65 -0.66
C ASP A 190 3.95 2.19 0.73
N ILE A 191 4.64 1.04 0.81
CA ILE A 191 5.31 0.60 2.05
C ILE A 191 6.41 1.59 2.45
N GLY A 192 7.21 2.07 1.50
CA GLY A 192 8.21 3.12 1.74
C GLY A 192 7.59 4.43 2.27
N LEU A 193 6.44 4.82 1.71
CA LEU A 193 5.64 5.95 2.19
C LEU A 193 5.14 5.71 3.61
N LEU A 194 4.58 4.54 3.94
CA LEU A 194 4.16 4.19 5.31
C LEU A 194 5.32 4.28 6.31
N TYR A 195 6.49 3.75 5.98
CA TYR A 195 7.66 3.90 6.85
C TYR A 195 8.06 5.37 7.00
N SER A 196 8.04 6.17 5.93
CA SER A 196 8.33 7.60 6.03
C SER A 196 7.35 8.34 6.97
N ILE A 197 6.08 7.93 6.97
CA ILE A 197 5.05 8.45 7.88
C ILE A 197 5.31 7.98 9.31
N LEU A 198 5.67 6.71 9.53
CA LEU A 198 6.03 6.21 10.86
C LEU A 198 7.25 6.93 11.43
N GLN A 199 8.22 7.32 10.58
CA GLN A 199 9.35 8.13 11.00
C GLN A 199 8.93 9.52 11.50
N LEU A 200 7.80 10.10 11.05
CA LEU A 200 7.27 11.34 11.64
C LEU A 200 6.92 11.16 13.12
N ALA A 201 6.23 10.08 13.46
CA ALA A 201 5.90 9.77 14.85
C ALA A 201 7.17 9.60 15.70
N ARG A 202 8.20 8.92 15.15
CA ARG A 202 9.49 8.75 15.85
C ARG A 202 10.20 10.09 16.08
N SER A 203 10.31 10.92 15.06
CA SER A 203 10.96 12.23 15.17
C SER A 203 10.23 13.16 16.13
N ALA A 204 8.89 13.11 16.17
CA ALA A 204 8.08 13.92 17.07
C ALA A 204 8.27 13.55 18.56
N CYS A 205 8.67 12.31 18.87
CA CYS A 205 8.98 11.87 20.23
C CYS A 205 10.46 12.03 20.61
N ALA A 206 11.35 12.33 19.66
CA ALA A 206 12.77 12.53 19.97
C ALA A 206 12.94 13.83 20.78
N PRO A 207 13.78 13.84 21.84
CA PRO A 207 14.13 15.08 22.53
C PRO A 207 14.65 16.10 21.52
N ALA A 208 14.16 17.33 21.55
CA ALA A 208 14.71 18.40 20.73
C ALA A 208 16.20 18.53 21.07
N ALA A 209 17.08 18.22 20.11
CA ALA A 209 18.49 18.54 20.24
C ALA A 209 18.57 20.05 20.45
N ARG A 210 18.96 20.47 21.66
CA ARG A 210 19.19 21.89 21.95
C ARG A 210 20.33 22.36 21.04
N PRO A 211 20.20 23.53 20.39
CA PRO A 211 21.30 24.14 19.66
C PRO A 211 22.47 24.45 20.57
#